data_AF-A0A929WCD1-F1
#
_entry.id   AF-A0A929WCD1-F1
#
_cell.length_a   1.000
_cell.length_b   1.000
_cell.length_c   1.000
_cell.angle_alpha   90.00
_cell.angle_beta   90.00
_cell.angle_gamma   90.00
#
_symmetry.space_group_name_H-M   'P 1'
#
loop_
_entity.id
_entity.type
_entity.pdbx_description
1 polymer ?
#
loop_
_entity_poly.entity_id
_entity_poly.type
_entity_poly.pdbx_seq_one_letter_code
_entity_poly.pdbx_strand_id
1 'polypeptide(L)'
;FGNIVTFRDLEQDTVDAISLFGDKNTKNVVLEKSYTEQLQGFTDAVTGEERRGFAEIVAELCTRFPDPDAIEKEADKKAFVKLFGEYLKAENILQNYDEFAQLKAFAKIDATDEAAVEAFKAEHFLTDEDLAALREIELPDERKLQDYRSTYNDIREWKRVQDAAKRIEKPKVDWDDVVFEVELLKSQEFTLDYILELVFEHSRRSSDKQGLVEEVRRTLRASLGNRAKEGLMVDFINRTDLQALKDKDEVMDAFYTYARERRDEEVETLIEEEQLNTAAAKRFIRASLKRELVSENGTDLSEALPKMSPLHPAYVTKKQSVFQKIVAFVEKFKGIGGEL
;
A
#
# COMPACT_ATOMS: atom_id res chain seq x y z
N PHE A 1 7.78 18.62 -4.35
CA PHE A 1 7.29 19.91 -4.90
C PHE A 1 6.03 20.32 -4.14
N GLY A 2 5.54 21.56 -4.34
CA GLY A 2 4.30 22.05 -3.73
C GLY A 2 3.42 22.70 -4.79
N ASN A 3 2.13 22.38 -4.77
CA ASN A 3 1.20 22.83 -5.81
C ASN A 3 0.85 24.31 -5.59
N ILE A 4 1.12 25.16 -6.59
CA ILE A 4 0.74 26.57 -6.59
C ILE A 4 -0.36 26.74 -7.64
N VAL A 5 -1.60 26.88 -7.18
CA VAL A 5 -2.77 27.08 -8.05
C VAL A 5 -3.08 28.57 -8.10
N THR A 6 -3.06 29.15 -9.29
CA THR A 6 -3.30 30.58 -9.50
C THR A 6 -4.58 30.81 -10.28
N PHE A 7 -5.31 31.87 -9.94
CA PHE A 7 -6.52 32.31 -10.66
C PHE A 7 -6.28 33.58 -11.48
N ARG A 8 -4.99 33.90 -11.69
CA ARG A 8 -4.47 34.97 -12.51
C ARG A 8 -3.26 34.43 -13.24
N ASP A 9 -2.96 35.04 -14.39
CA ASP A 9 -1.71 34.79 -15.09
C ASP A 9 -0.55 35.36 -14.25
N LEU A 10 0.19 34.46 -13.60
CA LEU A 10 1.37 34.76 -12.79
C LEU A 10 2.61 34.06 -13.33
N GLU A 11 2.54 33.46 -14.53
CA GLU A 11 3.65 32.66 -15.07
C GLU A 11 4.87 33.55 -15.31
N GLN A 12 4.68 34.66 -16.04
CA GLN A 12 5.78 35.58 -16.33
C GLN A 12 6.33 36.24 -15.06
N ASP A 13 5.47 36.66 -14.13
CA ASP A 13 5.90 37.23 -12.84
C ASP A 13 6.74 36.23 -12.03
N THR A 14 6.38 34.95 -12.08
CA THR A 14 7.13 33.87 -11.42
C THR A 14 8.49 33.66 -12.08
N VAL A 15 8.53 33.62 -13.42
CA VAL A 15 9.78 33.48 -14.19
C VAL A 15 10.72 34.68 -13.91
N ASP A 16 10.18 35.89 -13.89
CA ASP A 16 10.94 37.12 -13.61
C ASP A 16 11.48 37.11 -12.17
N ALA A 17 10.67 36.71 -11.20
CA ALA A 17 11.09 36.60 -9.80
C ALA A 17 12.21 35.56 -9.61
N ILE A 18 12.12 34.37 -10.22
CA ILE A 18 13.17 33.34 -10.15
C ILE A 18 14.46 33.85 -10.81
N SER A 19 14.33 34.59 -11.92
CA SER A 19 15.47 35.13 -12.66
C SER A 19 16.29 36.16 -11.85
N LEU A 20 15.72 36.75 -10.79
CA LEU A 20 16.47 37.61 -9.87
C LEU A 20 17.53 36.85 -9.05
N PHE A 21 17.39 35.53 -8.91
CA PHE A 21 18.23 34.70 -8.04
C PHE A 21 19.19 33.79 -8.81
N GLY A 22 19.26 33.89 -10.14
CA GLY A 22 20.11 33.02 -10.95
C GLY A 22 20.12 33.34 -12.44
N ASP A 23 20.47 32.33 -13.24
CA ASP A 23 20.50 32.40 -14.70
C ASP A 23 19.25 31.77 -15.34
N LYS A 24 19.22 31.72 -16.69
CA LYS A 24 18.12 31.13 -17.45
C LYS A 24 17.87 29.64 -17.18
N ASN A 25 18.84 28.92 -16.60
CA ASN A 25 18.68 27.52 -16.23
C ASN A 25 18.05 27.34 -14.85
N THR A 26 18.02 28.40 -14.03
CA THR A 26 17.50 28.35 -12.66
C THR A 26 16.02 27.96 -12.63
N LYS A 27 15.23 28.40 -13.61
CA LYS A 27 13.83 27.97 -13.75
C LYS A 27 13.67 26.47 -14.00
N ASN A 28 14.60 25.83 -14.72
CA ASN A 28 14.52 24.39 -15.05
C ASN A 28 14.83 23.50 -13.84
N VAL A 29 15.39 24.10 -12.79
CA VAL A 29 15.70 23.48 -11.49
C VAL A 29 14.59 23.77 -10.47
N VAL A 30 13.99 24.97 -10.54
CA VAL A 30 13.00 25.44 -9.55
C VAL A 30 11.58 25.02 -9.91
N LEU A 31 11.23 25.03 -11.20
CA LEU A 31 9.90 24.66 -11.69
C LEU A 31 9.89 23.17 -12.08
N GLU A 32 8.79 22.51 -11.75
CA GLU A 32 8.54 21.12 -12.11
C GLU A 32 8.37 20.97 -13.63
N LYS A 33 8.63 19.77 -14.16
CA LYS A 33 8.47 19.48 -15.59
C LYS A 33 7.01 19.57 -16.04
N SER A 34 6.79 19.79 -17.32
CA SER A 34 5.44 19.77 -17.90
C SER A 34 4.81 18.38 -17.82
N TYR A 35 3.47 18.32 -17.90
CA TYR A 35 2.73 17.06 -17.97
C TYR A 35 3.22 16.17 -19.11
N THR A 36 3.41 16.75 -20.30
CA THR A 36 3.88 16.03 -21.49
C THR A 36 5.26 15.40 -21.29
N GLU A 37 6.19 16.13 -20.67
CA GLU A 37 7.52 15.61 -20.34
C GLU A 37 7.44 14.43 -19.37
N GLN A 38 6.59 14.51 -18.33
CA GLN A 38 6.41 13.40 -17.38
C GLN A 38 5.77 12.17 -18.04
N LEU A 39 4.90 12.38 -19.03
CA LEU A 39 4.21 11.31 -19.73
C LEU A 39 5.11 10.61 -20.77
N GLN A 40 5.86 11.38 -21.56
CA GLN A 40 6.64 10.89 -22.71
C GLN A 40 8.12 10.63 -22.38
N GLY A 41 8.62 11.23 -21.30
CA GLY A 41 10.02 11.19 -20.91
C GLY A 41 10.75 12.49 -21.25
N PHE A 42 11.87 12.70 -20.58
CA PHE A 42 12.69 13.90 -20.73
C PHE A 42 14.15 13.64 -20.33
N THR A 43 15.05 14.44 -20.89
CA THR A 43 16.43 14.51 -20.39
C THR A 43 16.51 15.53 -19.25
N ASP A 44 16.97 15.09 -18.08
CA ASP A 44 17.16 15.99 -16.95
C ASP A 44 18.27 17.01 -17.28
N ALA A 45 17.92 18.30 -17.29
CA ALA A 45 18.85 19.37 -17.66
C ALA A 45 20.02 19.56 -16.66
N VAL A 46 19.90 19.04 -15.44
CA VAL A 46 20.91 19.13 -14.37
C VAL A 46 21.81 17.92 -14.38
N THR A 47 21.23 16.72 -14.39
CA THR A 47 22.00 15.46 -14.30
C THR A 47 22.43 14.93 -15.67
N GLY A 48 21.74 15.33 -16.73
CA GLY A 48 21.89 14.76 -18.08
C GLY A 48 21.32 13.35 -18.21
N GLU A 49 20.59 12.86 -17.21
CA GLU A 49 19.99 11.53 -17.23
C GLU A 49 18.72 11.51 -18.06
N GLU A 50 18.58 10.50 -18.93
CA GLU A 50 17.34 10.20 -19.63
C GLU A 50 16.33 9.61 -18.64
N ARG A 51 15.21 10.30 -18.46
CA ARG A 51 14.07 9.84 -17.67
C ARG A 51 13.00 9.33 -18.62
N ARG A 52 12.64 8.07 -18.45
CA ARG A 52 11.55 7.44 -19.21
C ARG A 52 10.20 8.01 -18.79
N GLY A 53 9.32 8.16 -19.77
CA GLY A 53 7.95 8.64 -19.53
C GLY A 53 7.07 7.59 -18.87
N PHE A 54 6.02 8.06 -18.19
CA PHE A 54 5.02 7.17 -17.60
C PHE A 54 4.38 6.20 -18.61
N ALA A 55 4.13 6.64 -19.85
CA ALA A 55 3.56 5.78 -20.89
C ALA A 55 4.48 4.59 -21.22
N GLU A 56 5.79 4.82 -21.30
CA GLU A 56 6.78 3.76 -21.53
C GLU A 56 6.83 2.78 -20.36
N ILE A 57 6.82 3.29 -19.13
CA ILE A 57 6.84 2.47 -17.91
C ILE A 57 5.61 1.55 -17.86
N VAL A 58 4.42 2.09 -18.16
CA VAL A 58 3.17 1.31 -18.19
C VAL A 58 3.22 0.24 -19.29
N ALA A 59 3.66 0.61 -20.50
CA ALA A 59 3.78 -0.32 -21.61
C ALA A 59 4.75 -1.47 -21.29
N GLU A 60 5.91 -1.18 -20.70
CA GLU A 60 6.86 -2.21 -20.27
C GLU A 60 6.25 -3.09 -19.17
N LEU A 61 5.58 -2.50 -18.17
CA LEU A 61 4.98 -3.24 -17.07
C LEU A 61 3.93 -4.24 -17.58
N CYS A 62 3.05 -3.79 -18.47
CA CYS A 62 2.02 -4.63 -19.08
C CYS A 62 2.60 -5.72 -20.00
N THR A 63 3.67 -5.42 -20.74
CA THR A 63 4.28 -6.37 -21.69
C THR A 63 5.14 -7.41 -20.98
N ARG A 64 5.92 -6.98 -20.00
CA ARG A 64 6.95 -7.80 -19.35
C ARG A 64 6.41 -8.57 -18.16
N PHE A 65 5.39 -8.03 -17.49
CA PHE A 65 4.70 -8.64 -16.35
C PHE A 65 3.18 -8.62 -16.58
N PRO A 66 2.66 -9.31 -17.62
CA PRO A 66 1.23 -9.33 -17.89
C PRO A 66 0.42 -10.00 -16.77
N ASP A 67 1.03 -10.96 -16.08
CA ASP A 67 0.50 -11.65 -14.90
C ASP A 67 1.49 -11.49 -13.73
N PRO A 68 1.24 -10.56 -12.79
CA PRO A 68 2.14 -10.33 -11.68
C PRO A 68 2.13 -11.42 -10.61
N ASP A 69 1.11 -12.27 -10.56
CA ASP A 69 1.05 -13.37 -9.58
C ASP A 69 2.01 -14.52 -9.96
N ALA A 70 2.40 -14.61 -11.24
CA ALA A 70 3.28 -15.65 -11.77
C ALA A 70 4.80 -15.37 -11.60
N ILE A 71 5.20 -14.34 -10.85
CA ILE A 71 6.61 -13.93 -10.73
C ILE A 71 7.37 -14.80 -9.71
N GLU A 72 7.99 -15.88 -10.21
CA GLU A 72 8.70 -16.83 -9.35
C GLU A 72 10.21 -16.58 -9.23
N LYS A 73 10.92 -16.29 -10.32
CA LYS A 73 12.39 -16.21 -10.31
C LYS A 73 12.89 -14.97 -9.56
N GLU A 74 13.98 -15.11 -8.80
CA GLU A 74 14.55 -14.00 -8.02
C GLU A 74 14.98 -12.82 -8.92
N ALA A 75 15.49 -13.09 -10.12
CA ALA A 75 15.84 -12.04 -11.08
C ALA A 75 14.60 -11.28 -11.59
N ASP A 76 13.50 -11.98 -11.84
CA ASP A 76 12.25 -11.39 -12.31
C ASP A 76 11.58 -10.59 -11.18
N LYS A 77 11.65 -11.07 -9.93
CA LYS A 77 11.25 -10.31 -8.73
C LYS A 77 12.00 -8.98 -8.63
N LYS A 78 13.33 -9.00 -8.81
CA LYS A 78 14.14 -7.78 -8.79
C LYS A 78 13.74 -6.81 -9.91
N ALA A 79 13.59 -7.32 -11.13
CA ALA A 79 13.22 -6.51 -12.28
C ALA A 79 11.83 -5.87 -12.10
N PHE A 80 10.86 -6.64 -11.59
CA PHE A 80 9.52 -6.16 -11.29
C PHE A 80 9.53 -5.07 -10.21
N VAL A 81 10.24 -5.27 -9.10
CA VAL A 81 10.33 -4.25 -8.03
C VAL A 81 10.93 -2.95 -8.53
N LYS A 82 11.95 -3.00 -9.40
CA LYS A 82 12.50 -1.78 -9.99
C LYS A 82 11.47 -1.07 -10.86
N LEU A 83 10.87 -1.79 -11.81
CA LEU A 83 9.92 -1.21 -12.75
C LEU A 83 8.65 -0.68 -12.07
N PHE A 84 8.10 -1.42 -11.12
CA PHE A 84 6.93 -0.97 -10.37
C PHE A 84 7.26 0.17 -9.39
N GLY A 85 8.49 0.22 -8.86
CA GLY A 85 8.96 1.37 -8.10
C GLY A 85 9.05 2.64 -8.95
N GLU A 86 9.50 2.53 -10.20
CA GLU A 86 9.47 3.62 -11.19
C GLU A 86 8.02 4.07 -11.46
N TYR A 87 7.11 3.11 -11.66
CA TYR A 87 5.68 3.38 -11.83
C TYR A 87 5.10 4.17 -10.64
N LEU A 88 5.35 3.74 -9.40
CA LEU A 88 4.82 4.42 -8.21
C LEU A 88 5.32 5.87 -8.10
N LYS A 89 6.60 6.12 -8.43
CA LYS A 89 7.17 7.47 -8.43
C LYS A 89 6.52 8.35 -9.49
N ALA A 90 6.42 7.84 -10.72
CA ALA A 90 5.82 8.58 -11.83
C ALA A 90 4.34 8.86 -11.55
N GLU A 91 3.58 7.87 -11.06
CA GLU A 91 2.18 8.04 -10.65
C GLU A 91 2.04 9.13 -9.57
N ASN A 92 2.88 9.10 -8.53
CA ASN A 92 2.82 10.08 -7.44
C ASN A 92 3.11 11.51 -7.92
N ILE A 93 3.99 11.70 -8.90
CA ILE A 93 4.23 13.00 -9.52
C ILE A 93 2.99 13.42 -10.31
N LEU A 94 2.50 12.53 -11.19
CA LEU A 94 1.38 12.80 -12.08
C LEU A 94 0.06 13.08 -11.35
N GLN A 95 -0.14 12.58 -10.13
CA GLN A 95 -1.31 12.90 -9.29
C GLN A 95 -1.53 14.40 -9.03
N ASN A 96 -0.55 15.25 -9.33
CA ASN A 96 -0.64 16.70 -9.14
C ASN A 96 -1.03 17.47 -10.41
N TYR A 97 -1.23 16.76 -11.52
CA TYR A 97 -1.63 17.33 -12.80
C TYR A 97 -3.11 17.07 -13.05
N ASP A 98 -3.83 18.10 -13.47
CA ASP A 98 -5.26 18.03 -13.75
C ASP A 98 -5.54 17.03 -14.87
N GLU A 99 -4.67 16.98 -15.88
CA GLU A 99 -4.74 16.06 -17.03
C GLU A 99 -4.68 14.60 -16.61
N PHE A 100 -3.91 14.27 -15.58
CA PHE A 100 -3.83 12.90 -15.07
C PHE A 100 -5.06 12.51 -14.25
N ALA A 101 -5.63 13.45 -13.48
CA ALA A 101 -6.89 13.24 -12.79
C ALA A 101 -8.04 13.00 -13.79
N GLN A 102 -8.06 13.77 -14.88
CA GLN A 102 -8.98 13.59 -16.00
C GLN A 102 -8.75 12.24 -16.69
N LEU A 103 -7.51 11.83 -16.95
CA LEU A 103 -7.21 10.52 -17.52
C LEU A 103 -7.77 9.37 -16.67
N LYS A 104 -7.57 9.42 -15.35
CA LYS A 104 -8.10 8.41 -14.43
C LYS A 104 -9.62 8.41 -14.37
N ALA A 105 -10.25 9.58 -14.42
CA ALA A 105 -11.70 9.68 -14.44
C ALA A 105 -12.30 9.17 -15.77
N PHE A 106 -11.64 9.47 -16.89
CA PHE A 106 -12.02 9.01 -18.22
C PHE A 106 -11.92 7.48 -18.33
N ALA A 107 -10.92 6.86 -17.70
CA ALA A 107 -10.80 5.39 -17.66
C ALA A 107 -11.98 4.68 -16.95
N LYS A 108 -12.83 5.41 -16.21
CA LYS A 108 -13.99 4.86 -15.49
C LYS A 108 -15.29 4.99 -16.27
N ILE A 109 -15.32 5.77 -17.35
CA ILE A 109 -16.52 5.93 -18.18
C ILE A 109 -16.49 4.93 -19.33
N ASP A 110 -17.68 4.54 -19.81
CA ASP A 110 -17.78 3.76 -21.04
C ASP A 110 -17.46 4.66 -22.23
N ALA A 111 -16.29 4.46 -22.83
CA ALA A 111 -15.82 5.23 -23.97
C ALA A 111 -16.69 5.05 -25.24
N THR A 112 -17.59 4.06 -25.26
CA THR A 112 -18.54 3.84 -26.35
C THR A 112 -19.86 4.60 -26.16
N ASP A 113 -20.13 5.11 -24.96
CA ASP A 113 -21.29 5.94 -24.66
C ASP A 113 -21.00 7.41 -25.01
N GLU A 114 -21.43 7.84 -26.20
CA GLU A 114 -21.26 9.22 -26.68
C GLU A 114 -21.86 10.26 -25.72
N ALA A 115 -22.96 9.95 -25.04
CA ALA A 115 -23.58 10.89 -24.10
C ALA A 115 -22.72 11.06 -22.83
N ALA A 116 -22.16 9.96 -22.33
CA ALA A 116 -21.21 10.01 -21.20
C ALA A 116 -19.92 10.75 -21.57
N VAL A 117 -19.39 10.53 -22.77
CA VAL A 117 -18.18 11.21 -23.27
C VAL A 117 -18.40 12.72 -23.41
N GLU A 118 -19.53 13.15 -23.99
CA GLU A 118 -19.83 14.59 -24.12
C GLU A 118 -20.09 15.27 -22.76
N ALA A 119 -20.76 14.57 -21.83
CA ALA A 119 -20.93 15.07 -20.46
C ALA A 119 -19.57 15.24 -19.76
N PHE A 120 -18.67 14.26 -19.91
CA PHE A 120 -17.32 14.28 -19.35
C PHE A 120 -16.49 15.45 -19.92
N LYS A 121 -16.53 15.66 -21.25
CA LYS A 121 -15.88 16.81 -21.89
C LYS A 121 -16.35 18.14 -21.32
N ALA A 122 -17.67 18.29 -21.13
CA ALA A 122 -18.25 19.51 -20.58
C ALA A 122 -17.86 19.75 -19.11
N GLU A 123 -17.82 18.70 -18.29
CA GLU A 123 -17.44 18.77 -16.87
C GLU A 123 -15.96 19.13 -16.69
N HIS A 124 -15.08 18.56 -17.51
CA HIS A 124 -13.63 18.75 -17.41
C HIS A 124 -13.07 19.84 -18.35
N PHE A 125 -13.94 20.55 -19.08
CA PHE A 125 -13.59 21.60 -20.04
C PHE A 125 -12.62 21.15 -21.14
N LEU A 126 -12.81 19.93 -21.66
CA LEU A 126 -11.92 19.29 -22.63
C LEU A 126 -12.34 19.56 -24.07
N THR A 127 -11.34 19.77 -24.93
CA THR A 127 -11.51 19.79 -26.38
C THR A 127 -11.47 18.37 -26.97
N ASP A 128 -11.83 18.21 -28.25
CA ASP A 128 -11.68 16.93 -28.96
C ASP A 128 -10.21 16.50 -29.07
N GLU A 129 -9.29 17.45 -29.12
CA GLU A 129 -7.84 17.19 -29.15
C GLU A 129 -7.35 16.66 -27.80
N ASP A 130 -7.80 17.27 -26.69
CA ASP A 130 -7.49 16.78 -25.34
C ASP A 130 -8.02 15.36 -25.13
N LEU A 131 -9.26 15.09 -25.59
CA LEU A 131 -9.85 13.76 -25.52
C LEU A 131 -9.07 12.73 -26.35
N ALA A 132 -8.58 13.11 -27.52
CA ALA A 132 -7.73 12.24 -28.34
C ALA A 132 -6.44 11.89 -27.60
N ALA A 133 -5.79 12.87 -26.95
CA ALA A 133 -4.59 12.65 -26.15
C ALA A 133 -4.85 11.72 -24.95
N LEU A 134 -6.00 11.85 -24.26
CA LEU A 134 -6.38 10.94 -23.18
C LEU A 134 -6.55 9.49 -23.66
N ARG A 135 -7.00 9.27 -24.90
CA ARG A 135 -7.20 7.93 -25.49
C ARG A 135 -5.91 7.24 -25.91
N GLU A 136 -4.82 7.98 -26.11
CA GLU A 136 -3.53 7.39 -26.48
C GLU A 136 -2.87 6.64 -25.31
N ILE A 137 -3.23 6.98 -24.07
CA ILE A 137 -2.61 6.41 -22.88
C ILE A 137 -3.46 5.25 -22.36
N GLU A 138 -2.99 4.03 -22.59
CA GLU A 138 -3.64 2.82 -22.07
C GLU A 138 -3.21 2.59 -20.62
N LEU A 139 -4.05 3.01 -19.67
CA LEU A 139 -3.84 2.71 -18.25
C LEU A 139 -4.17 1.24 -17.95
N PRO A 140 -3.38 0.56 -17.10
CA PRO A 140 -3.81 -0.72 -16.53
C PRO A 140 -5.08 -0.48 -15.71
N ASP A 141 -6.04 -1.41 -15.78
CA ASP A 141 -7.24 -1.32 -14.97
C ASP A 141 -6.93 -1.37 -13.46
N GLU A 142 -7.88 -0.92 -12.63
CA GLU A 142 -7.69 -0.86 -11.18
C GLU A 142 -7.37 -2.22 -10.55
N ARG A 143 -7.89 -3.31 -11.12
CA ARG A 143 -7.66 -4.68 -10.64
C ARG A 143 -6.23 -5.12 -10.92
N LYS A 144 -5.72 -4.86 -12.11
CA LYS A 144 -4.34 -5.14 -12.50
C LYS A 144 -3.34 -4.33 -11.69
N LEU A 145 -3.64 -3.05 -11.43
CA LEU A 145 -2.85 -2.22 -10.51
C LEU A 145 -2.84 -2.77 -9.08
N GLN A 146 -3.99 -3.27 -8.61
CA GLN A 146 -4.10 -3.92 -7.31
C GLN A 146 -3.25 -5.20 -7.24
N ASP A 147 -3.28 -6.03 -8.28
CA ASP A 147 -2.45 -7.24 -8.36
C ASP A 147 -0.96 -6.88 -8.35
N TYR A 148 -0.54 -5.85 -9.09
CA TYR A 148 0.84 -5.36 -9.03
C TYR A 148 1.26 -4.90 -7.63
N ARG A 149 0.41 -4.15 -6.92
CA ARG A 149 0.68 -3.72 -5.53
C ARG A 149 0.80 -4.92 -4.60
N SER A 150 -0.08 -5.92 -4.74
CA SER A 150 -0.04 -7.17 -3.97
C SER A 150 1.29 -7.90 -4.17
N THR A 151 1.68 -8.15 -5.43
CA THR A 151 2.95 -8.82 -5.74
C THR A 151 4.16 -8.03 -5.23
N TYR A 152 4.15 -6.70 -5.34
CA TYR A 152 5.24 -5.87 -4.85
C TYR A 152 5.43 -6.02 -3.34
N ASN A 153 4.32 -6.02 -2.59
CA ASN A 153 4.32 -6.27 -1.15
C ASN A 153 4.77 -7.68 -0.79
N ASP A 154 4.34 -8.70 -1.56
CA ASP A 154 4.75 -10.09 -1.39
C ASP A 154 6.27 -10.24 -1.54
N ILE A 155 6.85 -9.63 -2.58
CA ILE A 155 8.29 -9.67 -2.82
C ILE A 155 9.05 -8.94 -1.72
N ARG A 156 8.54 -7.79 -1.27
CA ARG A 156 9.15 -7.03 -0.15
C ARG A 156 9.20 -7.87 1.12
N GLU A 157 8.10 -8.52 1.46
CA GLU A 157 8.01 -9.35 2.67
C GLU A 157 8.90 -10.59 2.55
N TRP A 158 8.86 -11.26 1.40
CA TRP A 158 9.77 -12.36 1.09
C TRP A 158 11.24 -11.94 1.28
N LYS A 159 11.64 -10.77 0.77
CA LYS A 159 13.01 -10.26 0.89
C LYS A 159 13.38 -9.98 2.35
N ARG A 160 12.47 -9.37 3.12
CA ARG A 160 12.64 -9.11 4.56
C ARG A 160 12.88 -10.42 5.34
N VAL A 161 12.10 -11.46 5.06
CA VAL A 161 12.25 -12.79 5.67
C VAL A 161 13.59 -13.42 5.29
N GLN A 162 13.99 -13.33 4.01
CA GLN A 162 15.28 -13.84 3.52
C GLN A 162 16.47 -13.17 4.22
N ASP A 163 16.41 -11.86 4.44
CA ASP A 163 17.48 -11.11 5.12
C ASP A 163 17.57 -11.45 6.61
N ALA A 164 16.41 -11.59 7.28
CA ALA A 164 16.33 -11.97 8.69
C ALA A 164 16.83 -13.40 8.94
N ALA A 165 16.64 -14.31 7.99
CA ALA A 165 17.06 -15.70 8.10
C ALA A 165 18.59 -15.92 8.08
N LYS A 166 19.42 -14.85 8.00
CA LYS A 166 20.90 -14.90 7.90
C LYS A 166 21.35 -16.03 6.97
N ARG A 167 21.07 -15.83 5.68
CA ARG A 167 21.28 -16.83 4.61
C ARG A 167 22.51 -17.71 4.85
N ILE A 168 22.32 -19.03 4.87
CA ILE A 168 23.41 -20.02 4.86
C ILE A 168 24.17 -19.97 3.52
N GLU A 169 23.53 -19.47 2.45
CA GLU A 169 24.10 -19.36 1.10
C GLU A 169 24.12 -17.91 0.57
N LYS A 170 25.09 -17.59 -0.28
CA LYS A 170 25.17 -16.26 -0.92
C LYS A 170 23.94 -16.00 -1.81
N PRO A 171 23.45 -14.74 -1.86
CA PRO A 171 22.42 -14.32 -2.82
C PRO A 171 22.77 -14.76 -4.24
N LYS A 172 21.82 -15.33 -5.00
CA LYS A 172 22.00 -15.58 -6.44
C LYS A 172 21.86 -14.30 -7.26
N VAL A 173 21.15 -13.32 -6.71
CA VAL A 173 20.91 -11.99 -7.30
C VAL A 173 21.30 -10.95 -6.27
N ASP A 174 22.02 -9.93 -6.72
CA ASP A 174 22.36 -8.76 -5.90
C ASP A 174 21.13 -7.83 -5.78
N TRP A 175 20.81 -7.35 -4.58
CA TRP A 175 19.68 -6.47 -4.31
C TRP A 175 20.10 -5.12 -3.70
N ASP A 176 21.39 -4.84 -3.58
CA ASP A 176 21.91 -3.65 -2.90
C ASP A 176 21.50 -2.33 -3.58
N ASP A 177 21.18 -2.39 -4.86
CA ASP A 177 20.72 -1.28 -5.70
C ASP A 177 19.18 -1.14 -5.75
N VAL A 178 18.44 -1.89 -4.91
CA VAL A 178 16.97 -1.85 -4.86
C VAL A 178 16.50 -1.19 -3.58
N VAL A 179 15.77 -0.09 -3.74
CA VAL A 179 15.05 0.58 -2.65
C VAL A 179 13.55 0.36 -2.85
N PHE A 180 12.85 -0.11 -1.81
CA PHE A 180 11.40 -0.28 -1.86
C PHE A 180 10.68 1.04 -1.52
N GLU A 181 9.68 1.41 -2.33
CA GLU A 181 8.94 2.67 -2.22
C GLU A 181 7.84 2.62 -1.16
N VAL A 182 8.22 2.41 0.11
CA VAL A 182 7.30 2.17 1.22
C VAL A 182 6.37 3.35 1.50
N GLU A 183 6.86 4.58 1.38
CA GLU A 183 6.06 5.78 1.64
C GLU A 183 4.94 5.97 0.61
N LEU A 184 5.25 5.70 -0.67
CA LEU A 184 4.28 5.79 -1.76
C LEU A 184 3.19 4.71 -1.66
N LEU A 185 3.51 3.54 -1.12
CA LEU A 185 2.52 2.50 -0.87
C LEU A 185 1.60 2.87 0.30
N LYS A 186 2.15 3.46 1.37
CA LYS A 186 1.37 3.87 2.55
C LYS A 186 0.34 4.94 2.25
N SER A 187 0.66 5.91 1.39
CA SER A 187 -0.28 6.98 1.02
C SER A 187 -1.48 6.48 0.21
N GLN A 188 -1.37 5.31 -0.39
CA GLN A 188 -2.40 4.70 -1.23
C GLN A 188 -3.12 3.53 -0.54
N GLU A 189 -2.94 3.35 0.77
CA GLU A 189 -3.57 2.24 1.50
C GLU A 189 -5.07 2.43 1.67
N PHE A 190 -5.84 1.41 1.32
CA PHE A 190 -7.24 1.31 1.70
C PHE A 190 -7.37 1.19 3.22
N THR A 191 -8.26 2.00 3.79
CA THR A 191 -8.62 1.88 5.21
C THR A 191 -9.44 0.62 5.45
N LEU A 192 -9.46 0.14 6.69
CA LEU A 192 -10.30 -1.00 7.06
C LEU A 192 -11.79 -0.69 6.83
N ASP A 193 -12.21 0.55 7.08
CA ASP A 193 -13.56 1.05 6.85
C ASP A 193 -13.98 0.94 5.38
N TYR A 194 -13.07 1.24 4.45
CA TYR A 194 -13.32 1.07 3.02
C TYR A 194 -13.47 -0.41 2.65
N ILE A 195 -12.64 -1.28 3.21
CA ILE A 195 -12.73 -2.72 2.96
C ILE A 195 -14.04 -3.29 3.51
N LEU A 196 -14.48 -2.81 4.68
CA LEU A 196 -15.76 -3.19 5.28
C LEU A 196 -16.96 -2.66 4.47
N GLU A 197 -16.82 -1.50 3.85
CA GLU A 197 -17.80 -0.98 2.89
C GLU A 197 -17.91 -1.88 1.66
N LEU A 198 -16.79 -2.32 1.07
CA LEU A 198 -16.80 -3.30 -0.02
C LEU A 198 -17.49 -4.60 0.39
N VAL A 199 -17.24 -5.08 1.61
CA VAL A 199 -17.92 -6.26 2.18
C VAL A 199 -19.43 -6.05 2.23
N PHE A 200 -19.88 -4.88 2.67
CA PHE A 200 -21.30 -4.54 2.69
C PHE A 200 -21.88 -4.47 1.26
N GLU A 201 -21.27 -3.72 0.35
CA GLU A 201 -21.73 -3.57 -1.03
C GLU A 201 -21.86 -4.91 -1.75
N HIS A 202 -20.85 -5.77 -1.63
CA HIS A 202 -20.88 -7.09 -2.24
C HIS A 202 -22.00 -7.95 -1.65
N SER A 203 -22.22 -7.89 -0.33
CA SER A 203 -23.30 -8.63 0.33
C SER A 203 -24.70 -8.26 -0.18
N ARG A 204 -24.88 -7.04 -0.69
CA ARG A 204 -26.13 -6.58 -1.31
C ARG A 204 -26.31 -7.08 -2.74
N ARG A 205 -25.21 -7.27 -3.47
CA ARG A 205 -25.20 -7.72 -4.87
C ARG A 205 -25.20 -9.24 -5.00
N SER A 206 -24.60 -9.96 -4.05
CA SER A 206 -24.39 -11.39 -4.12
C SER A 206 -24.33 -12.05 -2.74
N SER A 207 -24.76 -13.32 -2.66
CA SER A 207 -24.54 -14.19 -1.49
C SER A 207 -23.24 -15.01 -1.60
N ASP A 208 -22.45 -14.81 -2.65
CA ASP A 208 -21.20 -15.52 -2.86
C ASP A 208 -20.10 -15.02 -1.91
N LYS A 209 -19.89 -15.78 -0.83
CA LYS A 209 -18.82 -15.53 0.13
C LYS A 209 -17.43 -15.87 -0.42
N GLN A 210 -17.32 -16.84 -1.34
CA GLN A 210 -16.00 -17.24 -1.85
C GLN A 210 -15.41 -16.14 -2.74
N GLY A 211 -16.20 -15.61 -3.67
CA GLY A 211 -15.80 -14.45 -4.47
C GLY A 211 -15.42 -13.25 -3.60
N LEU A 212 -16.23 -12.95 -2.59
CA LEU A 212 -15.95 -11.85 -1.65
C LEU A 212 -14.64 -12.05 -0.89
N VAL A 213 -14.38 -13.26 -0.40
CA VAL A 213 -13.15 -13.59 0.32
C VAL A 213 -11.92 -13.37 -0.56
N GLU A 214 -11.95 -13.80 -1.82
CA GLU A 214 -10.82 -13.58 -2.73
C GLU A 214 -10.61 -12.11 -3.07
N GLU A 215 -11.70 -11.35 -3.25
CA GLU A 215 -11.63 -9.90 -3.48
C GLU A 215 -11.02 -9.17 -2.26
N VAL A 216 -11.56 -9.42 -1.06
CA VAL A 216 -11.07 -8.80 0.18
C VAL A 216 -9.63 -9.21 0.48
N ARG A 217 -9.26 -10.48 0.26
CA ARG A 217 -7.88 -10.94 0.41
C ARG A 217 -6.93 -10.15 -0.48
N ARG A 218 -7.28 -9.97 -1.77
CA ARG A 218 -6.47 -9.18 -2.70
C ARG A 218 -6.32 -7.73 -2.23
N THR A 219 -7.40 -7.12 -1.73
CA THR A 219 -7.40 -5.74 -1.22
C THR A 219 -6.52 -5.59 0.02
N LEU A 220 -6.59 -6.55 0.95
CA LEU A 220 -5.76 -6.56 2.15
C LEU A 220 -4.28 -6.79 1.84
N ARG A 221 -3.94 -7.61 0.84
CA ARG A 221 -2.54 -7.85 0.45
C ARG A 221 -1.91 -6.68 -0.30
N ALA A 222 -2.71 -5.91 -1.03
CA ALA A 222 -2.28 -4.66 -1.66
C ALA A 222 -1.97 -3.55 -0.63
N SER A 223 -2.51 -3.62 0.60
CA SER A 223 -2.21 -2.69 1.71
C SER A 223 -1.12 -3.24 2.63
N LEU A 224 -0.05 -2.45 2.88
CA LEU A 224 1.01 -2.88 3.80
C LEU A 224 0.50 -3.00 5.25
N GLY A 225 -0.33 -2.05 5.71
CA GLY A 225 -0.82 -2.01 7.08
C GLY A 225 -1.89 -3.03 7.44
N ASN A 226 -2.62 -3.54 6.44
CA ASN A 226 -3.79 -4.40 6.66
C ASN A 226 -3.57 -5.87 6.32
N ARG A 227 -2.44 -6.25 5.72
CA ARG A 227 -2.12 -7.64 5.37
C ARG A 227 -2.26 -8.62 6.55
N ALA A 228 -1.75 -8.25 7.73
CA ALA A 228 -1.81 -9.11 8.92
C ALA A 228 -3.26 -9.39 9.40
N LYS A 229 -4.24 -8.60 8.92
CA LYS A 229 -5.67 -8.75 9.21
C LYS A 229 -6.40 -9.70 8.24
N GLU A 230 -5.72 -10.24 7.22
CA GLU A 230 -6.33 -11.15 6.22
C GLU A 230 -7.12 -12.27 6.90
N GLY A 231 -6.48 -13.03 7.79
CA GLY A 231 -7.16 -14.14 8.47
C GLY A 231 -8.36 -13.69 9.30
N LEU A 232 -8.26 -12.53 9.95
CA LEU A 232 -9.34 -11.98 10.77
C LEU A 232 -10.56 -11.62 9.91
N MET A 233 -10.33 -10.97 8.77
CA MET A 233 -11.40 -10.56 7.85
C MET A 233 -12.03 -11.76 7.14
N VAL A 234 -11.22 -12.71 6.69
CA VAL A 234 -11.70 -13.94 6.05
C VAL A 234 -12.56 -14.75 7.02
N ASP A 235 -12.12 -14.91 8.27
CA ASP A 235 -12.92 -15.60 9.28
C ASP A 235 -14.23 -14.86 9.57
N PHE A 236 -14.19 -13.53 9.66
CA PHE A 236 -15.37 -12.70 9.87
C PHE A 236 -16.42 -12.89 8.76
N ILE A 237 -16.00 -12.79 7.49
CA ILE A 237 -16.89 -12.96 6.33
C ILE A 237 -17.52 -14.35 6.33
N ASN A 238 -16.74 -15.39 6.63
CA ASN A 238 -17.24 -16.76 6.64
C ASN A 238 -18.24 -17.03 7.77
N ARG A 239 -18.00 -16.49 8.97
CA ARG A 239 -18.82 -16.74 10.17
C ARG A 239 -20.08 -15.89 10.25
N THR A 240 -20.06 -14.69 9.66
CA THR A 240 -21.14 -13.71 9.83
C THR A 240 -22.20 -13.85 8.75
N ASP A 241 -23.47 -13.74 9.12
CA ASP A 241 -24.54 -13.56 8.14
C ASP A 241 -24.59 -12.11 7.67
N LEU A 242 -23.83 -11.81 6.61
CA LEU A 242 -23.74 -10.47 6.04
C LEU A 242 -25.07 -9.96 5.48
N GLN A 243 -26.03 -10.84 5.17
CA GLN A 243 -27.33 -10.43 4.65
C GLN A 243 -28.23 -9.82 5.73
N ALA A 244 -28.06 -10.28 6.97
CA ALA A 244 -28.82 -9.79 8.13
C ALA A 244 -28.41 -8.36 8.56
N LEU A 245 -27.22 -7.92 8.17
CA LEU A 245 -26.70 -6.58 8.47
C LEU A 245 -27.31 -5.56 7.51
N LYS A 246 -27.85 -4.47 8.06
CA LYS A 246 -28.69 -3.52 7.31
C LYS A 246 -27.89 -2.47 6.56
N ASP A 247 -26.80 -2.01 7.15
CA ASP A 247 -25.98 -0.93 6.64
C ASP A 247 -24.49 -1.16 6.96
N LYS A 248 -23.66 -0.26 6.44
CA LYS A 248 -22.21 -0.26 6.63
C LYS A 248 -21.84 -0.19 8.12
N ASP A 249 -22.56 0.58 8.92
CA ASP A 249 -22.26 0.78 10.34
C ASP A 249 -22.48 -0.53 11.13
N GLU A 250 -23.57 -1.26 10.86
CA GLU A 250 -23.80 -2.58 11.46
C GLU A 250 -22.70 -3.60 11.08
N VAL A 251 -22.16 -3.54 9.85
CA VAL A 251 -21.02 -4.36 9.42
C VAL A 251 -19.74 -3.99 10.16
N MET A 252 -19.47 -2.70 10.31
CA MET A 252 -18.30 -2.21 11.05
C MET A 252 -18.38 -2.63 12.51
N ASP A 253 -19.50 -2.40 13.18
CA ASP A 253 -19.70 -2.77 14.59
C ASP A 253 -19.57 -4.27 14.81
N ALA A 254 -20.14 -5.09 13.91
CA ALA A 254 -20.02 -6.54 13.96
C ALA A 254 -18.56 -6.99 13.82
N PHE A 255 -17.82 -6.43 12.86
CA PHE A 255 -16.42 -6.77 12.64
C PHE A 255 -15.55 -6.38 13.83
N TYR A 256 -15.66 -5.15 14.34
CA TYR A 256 -14.84 -4.70 15.45
C TYR A 256 -15.18 -5.44 16.76
N THR A 257 -16.43 -5.86 16.94
CA THR A 257 -16.83 -6.73 18.06
C THR A 257 -16.18 -8.09 17.95
N TYR A 258 -16.33 -8.76 16.81
CA TYR A 258 -15.68 -10.03 16.51
C TYR A 258 -14.15 -9.96 16.69
N ALA A 259 -13.54 -8.88 16.19
CA ALA A 259 -12.10 -8.66 16.24
C ALA A 259 -11.58 -8.51 17.67
N ARG A 260 -12.31 -7.83 18.55
CA ARG A 260 -11.96 -7.70 19.98
C ARG A 260 -12.08 -9.03 20.71
N GLU A 261 -13.15 -9.78 20.47
CA GLU A 261 -13.32 -11.12 21.07
C GLU A 261 -12.16 -12.04 20.68
N ARG A 262 -11.82 -12.08 19.38
CA ARG A 262 -10.67 -12.86 18.89
C ARG A 262 -9.33 -12.42 19.44
N ARG A 263 -9.14 -11.11 19.58
CA ARG A 263 -7.93 -10.54 20.19
C ARG A 263 -7.75 -11.07 21.60
N ASP A 264 -8.81 -11.04 22.41
CA ASP A 264 -8.75 -11.45 23.81
C ASP A 264 -8.49 -12.95 23.94
N GLU A 265 -9.17 -13.78 23.13
CA GLU A 265 -8.91 -15.23 23.02
C GLU A 265 -7.45 -15.55 22.63
N GLU A 266 -6.91 -14.84 21.63
CA GLU A 266 -5.53 -15.07 21.17
C GLU A 266 -4.48 -14.59 22.16
N VAL A 267 -4.78 -13.57 22.99
CA VAL A 267 -3.88 -13.17 24.10
C VAL A 267 -3.82 -14.26 25.15
N GLU A 268 -4.95 -14.82 25.57
CA GLU A 268 -4.96 -15.91 26.55
C GLU A 268 -4.21 -17.13 26.00
N THR A 269 -4.48 -17.50 24.75
CA THR A 269 -3.79 -18.60 24.07
C THR A 269 -2.27 -18.38 24.05
N LEU A 270 -1.82 -17.18 23.68
CA LEU A 270 -0.40 -16.84 23.65
C LEU A 270 0.25 -16.91 25.05
N ILE A 271 -0.45 -16.44 26.08
CA ILE A 271 0.03 -16.49 27.47
C ILE A 271 0.15 -17.95 27.95
N GLU A 272 -0.83 -18.78 27.64
CA GLU A 272 -0.86 -20.20 28.03
C GLU A 272 0.23 -21.00 27.31
N GLU A 273 0.33 -20.90 25.99
CA GLU A 273 1.31 -21.64 25.17
C GLU A 273 2.75 -21.32 25.57
N GLU A 274 3.05 -20.03 25.78
CA GLU A 274 4.40 -19.58 26.11
C GLU A 274 4.68 -19.55 27.62
N GLN A 275 3.69 -19.89 28.45
CA GLN A 275 3.75 -19.86 29.91
C GLN A 275 4.22 -18.49 30.44
N LEU A 276 3.64 -17.42 29.90
CA LEU A 276 4.00 -16.05 30.24
C LEU A 276 3.47 -15.65 31.62
N ASN A 277 4.08 -14.63 32.22
CA ASN A 277 3.50 -13.96 33.37
C ASN A 277 2.26 -13.17 32.93
N THR A 278 1.07 -13.65 33.27
CA THR A 278 -0.21 -13.12 32.78
C THR A 278 -0.34 -11.60 32.93
N ALA A 279 -0.11 -11.06 34.12
CA ALA A 279 -0.31 -9.63 34.38
C ALA A 279 0.71 -8.76 33.63
N ALA A 280 1.98 -9.16 33.62
CA ALA A 280 3.04 -8.44 32.91
C ALA A 280 2.87 -8.53 31.39
N ALA A 281 2.51 -9.71 30.87
CA ALA A 281 2.25 -9.95 29.45
C ALA A 281 1.07 -9.14 28.94
N LYS A 282 -0.09 -9.16 29.63
CA LYS A 282 -1.25 -8.33 29.25
C LYS A 282 -0.91 -6.84 29.26
N ARG A 283 -0.16 -6.37 30.26
CA ARG A 283 0.29 -4.96 30.33
C ARG A 283 1.18 -4.61 29.14
N PHE A 284 2.15 -5.46 28.81
CA PHE A 284 3.07 -5.24 27.70
C PHE A 284 2.35 -5.27 26.34
N ILE A 285 1.45 -6.23 26.13
CA ILE A 285 0.66 -6.35 24.90
C ILE A 285 -0.27 -5.14 24.74
N ARG A 286 -0.98 -4.72 25.80
CA ARG A 286 -1.85 -3.53 25.77
C ARG A 286 -1.06 -2.26 25.45
N ALA A 287 0.11 -2.09 26.07
CA ALA A 287 0.98 -0.96 25.77
C ALA A 287 1.50 -0.99 24.33
N SER A 288 1.83 -2.18 23.81
CA SER A 288 2.31 -2.36 22.44
C SER A 288 1.23 -2.10 21.40
N LEU A 289 -0.01 -2.55 21.63
CA LEU A 289 -1.17 -2.23 20.79
C LEU A 289 -1.48 -0.74 20.79
N LYS A 290 -1.44 -0.08 21.96
CA LYS A 290 -1.65 1.37 22.06
C LYS A 290 -0.59 2.18 21.31
N ARG A 291 0.64 1.68 21.25
CA ARG A 291 1.75 2.29 20.50
C ARG A 291 1.82 1.84 19.04
N GLU A 292 1.01 0.84 18.66
CA GLU A 292 1.05 0.14 17.37
C GLU A 292 2.44 -0.43 17.01
N LEU A 293 3.27 -0.66 18.03
CA LEU A 293 4.66 -1.08 17.90
C LEU A 293 5.08 -1.89 19.12
N VAL A 294 5.80 -2.98 18.86
CA VAL A 294 6.46 -3.77 19.91
C VAL A 294 7.92 -3.32 20.00
N SER A 295 8.36 -2.93 21.19
CA SER A 295 9.76 -2.58 21.45
C SER A 295 10.42 -3.63 22.32
N GLU A 296 11.62 -4.07 21.94
CA GLU A 296 12.49 -4.89 22.80
C GLU A 296 13.20 -4.06 23.88
N ASN A 297 13.12 -2.72 23.79
CA ASN A 297 13.78 -1.82 24.71
C ASN A 297 13.07 -1.81 26.07
N GLY A 298 13.86 -1.71 27.14
CA GLY A 298 13.35 -1.75 28.51
C GLY A 298 13.22 -3.17 29.07
N THR A 299 12.53 -3.29 30.20
CA THR A 299 12.40 -4.56 30.94
C THR A 299 11.03 -5.22 30.80
N ASP A 300 10.02 -4.54 30.24
CA ASP A 300 8.63 -5.04 30.21
C ASP A 300 8.50 -6.40 29.53
N LEU A 301 9.15 -6.61 28.38
CA LEU A 301 9.17 -7.91 27.70
C LEU A 301 9.82 -8.98 28.58
N SER A 302 10.91 -8.64 29.26
CA SER A 302 11.61 -9.57 30.15
C SER A 302 10.81 -9.90 31.41
N GLU A 303 9.98 -8.98 31.89
CA GLU A 303 9.03 -9.22 33.00
C GLU A 303 7.85 -10.11 32.59
N ALA A 304 7.47 -10.07 31.31
CA ALA A 304 6.41 -10.93 30.76
C ALA A 304 6.86 -12.40 30.60
N LEU A 305 8.16 -12.66 30.49
CA LEU A 305 8.69 -14.01 30.36
C LEU A 305 8.52 -14.83 31.65
N PRO A 306 8.44 -16.17 31.55
CA PRO A 306 8.50 -17.04 32.72
C PRO A 306 9.79 -16.82 33.52
N LYS A 307 9.78 -17.23 34.80
CA LYS A 307 10.97 -17.16 35.65
C LYS A 307 12.08 -18.07 35.10
N MET A 308 13.09 -17.46 34.49
CA MET A 308 14.31 -18.11 34.02
C MET A 308 15.49 -17.17 34.19
N SER A 309 16.69 -17.75 34.38
CA SER A 309 17.92 -16.96 34.45
C SER A 309 18.22 -16.34 33.07
N PRO A 310 18.50 -15.03 32.99
CA PRO A 310 18.93 -14.39 31.74
C PRO A 310 20.21 -14.99 31.15
N LEU A 311 21.01 -15.68 31.97
CA LEU A 311 22.25 -16.34 31.56
C LEU A 311 22.01 -17.77 31.02
N HIS A 312 20.78 -18.27 31.09
CA HIS A 312 20.46 -19.60 30.58
C HIS A 312 20.42 -19.56 29.03
N PRO A 313 21.06 -20.50 28.32
CA PRO A 313 21.12 -20.48 26.84
C PRO A 313 19.75 -20.40 26.16
N ALA A 314 18.73 -21.06 26.72
CA ALA A 314 17.36 -21.04 26.19
C ALA A 314 16.62 -19.70 26.39
N TYR A 315 17.09 -18.82 27.28
CA TYR A 315 16.44 -17.54 27.59
C TYR A 315 16.39 -16.64 26.36
N VAL A 316 17.52 -16.51 25.65
CA VAL A 316 17.62 -15.64 24.46
C VAL A 316 16.70 -16.13 23.36
N THR A 317 16.70 -17.45 23.09
CA THR A 317 15.84 -18.05 22.07
C THR A 317 14.36 -17.89 22.41
N LYS A 318 13.97 -18.11 23.68
CA LYS A 318 12.58 -17.93 24.11
C LYS A 318 12.16 -16.46 24.04
N LYS A 319 13.00 -15.53 24.52
CA LYS A 319 12.76 -14.09 24.42
C LYS A 319 12.51 -13.67 22.98
N GLN A 320 13.36 -14.11 22.04
CA GLN A 320 13.21 -13.81 20.63
C GLN A 320 11.91 -14.41 20.06
N SER A 321 11.60 -15.67 20.38
CA SER A 321 10.40 -16.34 19.89
C SER A 321 9.11 -15.65 20.37
N VAL A 322 9.03 -15.35 21.68
CA VAL A 322 7.91 -14.62 22.27
C VAL A 322 7.79 -13.22 21.67
N PHE A 323 8.90 -12.51 21.49
CA PHE A 323 8.89 -11.20 20.83
C PHE A 323 8.30 -11.27 19.42
N GLN A 324 8.72 -12.22 18.59
CA GLN A 324 8.17 -12.38 17.24
C GLN A 324 6.68 -12.73 17.25
N LYS A 325 6.23 -13.59 18.18
CA LYS A 325 4.80 -13.88 18.35
C LYS A 325 4.00 -12.63 18.73
N ILE A 326 4.52 -11.81 19.64
CA ILE A 326 3.87 -10.55 20.05
C ILE A 326 3.88 -9.52 18.91
N VAL A 327 4.94 -9.42 18.10
CA VAL A 327 4.97 -8.58 16.89
C VAL A 327 3.87 -9.01 15.93
N ALA A 328 3.78 -10.30 15.60
CA ALA A 328 2.74 -10.79 14.71
C ALA A 328 1.33 -10.53 15.24
N PHE A 329 1.13 -10.70 16.56
CA PHE A 329 -0.12 -10.39 17.23
C PHE A 329 -0.48 -8.89 17.14
N VAL A 330 0.47 -8.00 17.42
CA VAL A 330 0.24 -6.54 17.34
C VAL A 330 -0.04 -6.11 15.91
N GLU A 331 0.67 -6.62 14.91
CA GLU A 331 0.38 -6.33 13.50
C GLU A 331 -1.04 -6.76 13.09
N LYS A 332 -1.49 -7.92 13.60
CA LYS A 332 -2.84 -8.45 13.35
C LYS A 332 -3.94 -7.61 14.01
N PHE A 333 -3.72 -7.05 15.20
CA PHE A 333 -4.77 -6.37 15.98
C PHE A 333 -4.59 -4.85 16.16
N LYS A 334 -3.53 -4.23 15.63
CA LYS A 334 -3.37 -2.77 15.66
C LYS A 334 -4.55 -2.08 14.96
N GLY A 335 -5.08 -1.02 15.57
CA GLY A 335 -6.25 -0.28 15.08
C GLY A 335 -7.62 -0.87 15.44
N ILE A 336 -7.72 -2.06 16.06
CA ILE A 336 -9.02 -2.66 16.46
C ILE A 336 -9.64 -2.02 17.71
N GLY A 337 -8.86 -1.26 18.50
CA GLY A 337 -9.33 -0.56 19.70
C GLY A 337 -9.78 -1.49 20.84
N GLY A 338 -10.39 -0.93 21.89
CA GLY A 338 -10.93 -1.65 23.05
C GLY A 338 -9.92 -1.94 24.17
N GLU A 339 -10.40 -2.13 25.40
CA GLU A 339 -9.54 -2.50 26.55
C GLU A 339 -9.26 -4.01 26.56
N LEU A 340 -8.00 -4.35 26.84
CA LEU A 340 -7.50 -5.71 27.13
C LEU A 340 -7.53 -6.00 28.63
#